data_AF-A0A174PMN3-F1
#
_entry.id   AF-A0A174PMN3-F1
#
_cell.length_a   1.000
_cell.length_b   1.000
_cell.length_c   1.000
_cell.angle_alpha   90.00
_cell.angle_beta   90.00
_cell.angle_gamma   90.00
#
_symmetry.space_group_name_H-M   'P 1'
#
loop_
_entity.id
_entity.type
_entity.pdbx_description
1 polymer ?
#
loop_
_entity_poly.entity_id
_entity_poly.type
_entity_poly.pdbx_seq_one_letter_code
_entity_poly.pdbx_strand_id
1 'polypeptide(L)'
;MTCKEIYNLHAFRAKESDLHDAYWDVPLDSRDETHKNNTSLHTACYFADITAVGILLDRGMDVNVKNDDGDTPLCVLARCNPCLNDAVFADIAGLLLSKGARVPRSGKDTTALIEAVRNRHFLMADILLESGNRIDSTGPGGDNVLHVLCLSAGLIADDIRRTERRIADFSERWYSEKSKQETVDELENLREADRQCCHTARLILENGQIDPEEKNDSGKMPFDIASENGARKIGALLSGQDPETDELAALAGGLDIFQALWYKDEAAWDALLRSGVETQTVCEDKNLSDFQGKSPLGCALSWNNYPAAEMLLRGGADPNFKDSEERTAFAVWMNEKKCCTENKEECLHFLQCLTECGWNPESPADKEGNTALSVACRRAGSELGNWAVRYLVKNGADVNAANMQGQTPAMNLYGGCFWNGNIPRIAGFPRSYPYGGRSCTGEDAEILEILLEAGADINAKDKWGNTLLHYIAASSIRGAKEAAALVTDFGTPDVNAVNNEGKMALDIAAEKNNETLVKFLLKYS
;
A
#
# COMPACT_ATOMS: atom_id res chain seq x y z
N MET A 1 -59.44 6.08 -2.24
CA MET A 1 -58.10 5.48 -2.23
C MET A 1 -57.11 6.46 -2.84
N THR A 2 -56.12 6.90 -2.08
CA THR A 2 -55.05 7.82 -2.50
C THR A 2 -53.68 7.15 -2.42
N CYS A 3 -52.67 7.66 -3.14
CA CYS A 3 -51.30 7.12 -3.03
C CYS A 3 -50.76 7.15 -1.59
N LYS A 4 -51.14 8.17 -0.81
CA LYS A 4 -50.78 8.28 0.62
C LYS A 4 -51.41 7.18 1.47
N GLU A 5 -52.66 6.83 1.21
CA GLU A 5 -53.34 5.71 1.89
C GLU A 5 -52.65 4.39 1.57
N ILE A 6 -52.29 4.16 0.30
CA ILE A 6 -51.56 2.96 -0.14
C ILE A 6 -50.19 2.86 0.53
N TYR A 7 -49.44 3.97 0.61
CA TYR A 7 -48.17 3.99 1.32
C TYR A 7 -48.34 3.56 2.79
N ASN A 8 -49.36 4.09 3.47
CA ASN A 8 -49.66 3.71 4.86
C ASN A 8 -50.05 2.23 4.98
N LEU A 9 -50.81 1.68 4.04
CA LEU A 9 -51.17 0.26 4.04
C LEU A 9 -49.92 -0.64 3.99
N HIS A 10 -48.93 -0.29 3.16
CA HIS A 10 -47.63 -0.98 3.19
C HIS A 10 -46.89 -0.78 4.52
N ALA A 11 -46.80 0.46 5.00
CA ALA A 11 -46.08 0.78 6.23
C ALA A 11 -46.65 0.05 7.47
N PHE A 12 -47.96 -0.16 7.51
CA PHE A 12 -48.66 -0.89 8.58
C PHE A 12 -48.83 -2.39 8.31
N ARG A 13 -48.24 -2.93 7.23
CA ARG A 13 -48.31 -4.35 6.84
C ARG A 13 -49.77 -4.85 6.79
N ALA A 14 -50.62 -4.12 6.07
CA ALA A 14 -51.98 -4.54 5.79
C ALA A 14 -52.01 -5.88 5.02
N LYS A 15 -53.18 -6.53 4.96
CA LYS A 15 -53.33 -7.77 4.20
C LYS A 15 -53.09 -7.52 2.71
N GLU A 16 -52.41 -8.45 2.04
CA GLU A 16 -52.09 -8.35 0.61
C GLU A 16 -53.34 -8.17 -0.25
N SER A 17 -54.46 -8.85 0.08
CA SER A 17 -55.74 -8.66 -0.63
C SER A 17 -56.22 -7.22 -0.62
N ASP A 18 -56.23 -6.60 0.57
CA ASP A 18 -56.76 -5.25 0.79
C ASP A 18 -55.83 -4.22 0.13
N LEU A 19 -54.53 -4.53 0.08
CA LEU A 19 -53.50 -3.72 -0.58
C LEU A 19 -53.65 -3.77 -2.11
N HIS A 20 -53.83 -4.96 -2.70
CA HIS A 20 -53.99 -5.12 -4.14
C HIS A 20 -55.31 -4.54 -4.64
N ASP A 21 -56.39 -4.66 -3.86
CA ASP A 21 -57.65 -3.96 -4.11
C ASP A 21 -57.45 -2.43 -4.10
N ALA A 22 -56.65 -1.91 -3.16
CA ALA A 22 -56.32 -0.50 -3.11
C ALA A 22 -55.53 -0.03 -4.37
N TYR A 23 -54.59 -0.84 -4.85
CA TYR A 23 -53.89 -0.57 -6.12
C TYR A 23 -54.80 -0.66 -7.35
N TRP A 24 -55.87 -1.46 -7.30
CA TRP A 24 -56.89 -1.49 -8.33
C TRP A 24 -57.82 -0.27 -8.29
N ASP A 25 -58.07 0.31 -7.12
CA ASP A 25 -59.01 1.43 -7.00
C ASP A 25 -58.34 2.81 -7.11
N VAL A 26 -57.01 2.90 -7.03
CA VAL A 26 -56.31 4.18 -7.07
C VAL A 26 -56.40 4.84 -8.46
N PRO A 27 -56.73 6.15 -8.53
CA PRO A 27 -56.61 6.92 -9.76
C PRO A 27 -55.15 6.95 -10.26
N LEU A 28 -54.92 6.77 -11.55
CA LEU A 28 -53.58 6.69 -12.15
C LEU A 28 -52.81 8.02 -12.09
N ASP A 29 -53.51 9.14 -11.97
CA ASP A 29 -52.96 10.49 -11.81
C ASP A 29 -52.76 10.88 -10.34
N SER A 30 -53.14 10.00 -9.39
CA SER A 30 -52.95 10.24 -7.96
C SER A 30 -51.45 10.34 -7.63
N ARG A 31 -51.10 11.31 -6.79
CA ARG A 31 -49.73 11.50 -6.30
C ARG A 31 -49.72 11.63 -4.79
N ASP A 32 -48.63 11.17 -4.18
CA ASP A 32 -48.38 11.29 -2.76
C ASP A 32 -47.60 12.58 -2.46
N GLU A 33 -48.34 13.66 -2.19
CA GLU A 33 -47.77 14.97 -1.82
C GLU A 33 -46.89 14.91 -0.55
N THR A 34 -47.02 13.87 0.28
CA THR A 34 -46.23 13.70 1.50
C THR A 34 -44.91 12.96 1.27
N HIS A 35 -44.88 12.05 0.31
CA HIS A 35 -43.70 11.25 -0.02
C HIS A 35 -43.16 11.61 -1.40
N LYS A 36 -42.60 12.82 -1.53
CA LYS A 36 -41.86 13.28 -2.73
C LYS A 36 -42.69 13.27 -4.01
N ASN A 37 -44.01 13.42 -3.91
CA ASN A 37 -44.91 13.42 -5.05
C ASN A 37 -44.89 12.10 -5.84
N ASN A 38 -44.62 11.00 -5.14
CA ASN A 38 -44.58 9.65 -5.69
C ASN A 38 -45.93 9.25 -6.29
N THR A 39 -45.90 8.61 -7.46
CA THR A 39 -47.08 7.90 -7.99
C THR A 39 -47.24 6.56 -7.26
N SER A 40 -48.39 5.89 -7.44
CA SER A 40 -48.58 4.54 -6.92
C SER A 40 -47.55 3.54 -7.46
N LEU A 41 -46.97 3.75 -8.66
CA LEU A 41 -45.87 2.88 -9.18
C LEU A 41 -44.59 3.05 -8.37
N HIS A 42 -44.26 4.29 -7.98
CA HIS A 42 -43.09 4.54 -7.15
C HIS A 42 -43.25 3.84 -5.80
N THR A 43 -44.45 3.91 -5.20
CA THR A 43 -44.76 3.21 -3.95
C THR A 43 -44.64 1.70 -4.12
N ALA A 44 -45.23 1.12 -5.17
CA ALA A 44 -45.15 -0.32 -5.44
C ALA A 44 -43.70 -0.79 -5.65
N CYS A 45 -42.89 -0.01 -6.37
CA CYS A 45 -41.47 -0.29 -6.58
C CYS A 45 -40.65 -0.16 -5.29
N TYR A 46 -40.92 0.87 -4.47
CA TYR A 46 -40.24 1.09 -3.19
C TYR A 46 -40.44 -0.09 -2.21
N PHE A 47 -41.62 -0.71 -2.23
CA PHE A 47 -41.91 -1.88 -1.42
C PHE A 47 -41.64 -3.22 -2.12
N ALA A 48 -41.12 -3.21 -3.34
CA ALA A 48 -40.86 -4.39 -4.17
C ALA A 48 -42.08 -5.33 -4.32
N ASP A 49 -43.29 -4.77 -4.46
CA ASP A 49 -44.52 -5.56 -4.68
C ASP A 49 -44.75 -5.78 -6.18
N ILE A 50 -44.28 -6.93 -6.67
CA ILE A 50 -44.38 -7.33 -8.08
C ILE A 50 -45.84 -7.41 -8.56
N THR A 51 -46.78 -7.80 -7.70
CA THR A 51 -48.19 -7.96 -8.07
C THR A 51 -48.84 -6.59 -8.24
N ALA A 52 -48.58 -5.67 -7.31
CA ALA A 52 -49.02 -4.28 -7.42
C ALA A 52 -48.43 -3.59 -8.65
N VAL A 53 -47.14 -3.82 -8.94
CA VAL A 53 -46.50 -3.33 -10.17
C VAL A 53 -47.24 -3.87 -11.40
N GLY A 54 -47.50 -5.17 -11.47
CA GLY A 54 -48.25 -5.79 -12.57
C GLY A 54 -49.64 -5.16 -12.78
N ILE A 55 -50.42 -5.01 -11.70
CA ILE A 55 -51.74 -4.37 -11.73
C ILE A 55 -51.66 -2.96 -12.34
N LEU A 56 -50.72 -2.14 -11.87
CA LEU A 56 -50.58 -0.76 -12.31
C LEU A 56 -50.12 -0.65 -13.77
N LEU A 57 -49.22 -1.54 -14.19
CA LEU A 57 -48.74 -1.59 -15.58
C LEU A 57 -49.83 -2.06 -16.55
N ASP A 58 -50.69 -3.00 -16.14
CA ASP A 58 -51.82 -3.47 -16.96
C ASP A 58 -52.93 -2.43 -17.07
N ARG A 59 -53.05 -1.55 -16.07
CA ARG A 59 -53.89 -0.35 -16.13
C ARG A 59 -53.32 0.77 -17.00
N GLY A 60 -52.12 0.59 -17.57
CA GLY A 60 -51.51 1.52 -18.52
C GLY A 60 -50.82 2.72 -17.87
N MET A 61 -50.33 2.58 -16.63
CA MET A 61 -49.64 3.66 -15.96
C MET A 61 -48.27 3.95 -16.60
N ASP A 62 -47.92 5.23 -16.73
CA ASP A 62 -46.65 5.63 -17.33
C ASP A 62 -45.46 5.28 -16.41
N VAL A 63 -44.54 4.48 -16.95
CA VAL A 63 -43.36 3.95 -16.25
C VAL A 63 -42.20 4.94 -16.16
N ASN A 64 -42.27 6.09 -16.85
CA ASN A 64 -41.19 7.07 -16.89
C ASN A 64 -41.50 8.37 -16.14
N VAL A 65 -42.60 8.40 -15.37
CA VAL A 65 -42.98 9.56 -14.56
C VAL A 65 -41.91 9.81 -13.50
N LYS A 66 -41.46 11.06 -13.35
CA LYS A 66 -40.52 11.45 -12.29
C LYS A 66 -41.24 11.97 -11.06
N ASN A 67 -40.73 11.62 -9.89
CA ASN A 67 -41.08 12.23 -8.61
C ASN A 67 -40.32 13.56 -8.38
N ASP A 68 -40.47 14.18 -7.21
CA ASP A 68 -39.83 15.47 -6.91
C ASP A 68 -38.29 15.40 -6.81
N ASP A 69 -37.74 14.21 -6.55
CA ASP A 69 -36.29 13.97 -6.57
C ASP A 69 -35.76 13.77 -8.01
N GLY A 70 -36.65 13.70 -9.00
CA GLY A 70 -36.32 13.43 -10.40
C GLY A 70 -36.13 11.95 -10.72
N ASP A 71 -36.51 11.06 -9.79
CA ASP A 71 -36.41 9.61 -9.91
C ASP A 71 -37.67 9.04 -10.58
N THR A 72 -37.48 8.12 -11.53
CA THR A 72 -38.53 7.27 -12.08
C THR A 72 -38.80 6.07 -11.17
N PRO A 73 -39.90 5.32 -11.34
CA PRO A 73 -40.15 4.11 -10.56
C PRO A 73 -39.01 3.08 -10.65
N LEU A 74 -38.38 2.96 -11.83
CA LEU A 74 -37.21 2.10 -12.02
C LEU A 74 -36.00 2.57 -11.20
N CYS A 75 -35.78 3.89 -11.09
CA CYS A 75 -34.72 4.45 -10.25
C CYS A 75 -35.03 4.25 -8.76
N VAL A 76 -36.29 4.44 -8.33
CA VAL A 76 -36.70 4.18 -6.95
C VAL A 76 -36.47 2.73 -6.56
N LEU A 77 -36.80 1.78 -7.44
CA LEU A 77 -36.50 0.35 -7.24
C LEU A 77 -35.00 0.12 -7.00
N ALA A 78 -34.14 0.71 -7.84
CA ALA A 78 -32.69 0.57 -7.75
C ALA A 78 -32.07 1.19 -6.48
N ARG A 79 -32.78 2.13 -5.83
CA ARG A 79 -32.34 2.85 -4.62
C ARG A 79 -32.81 2.24 -3.32
N CYS A 80 -33.62 1.18 -3.38
CA CYS A 80 -34.03 0.47 -2.19
C CYS A 80 -32.82 -0.15 -1.49
N ASN A 81 -32.96 -0.37 -0.18
CA ASN A 81 -31.95 -1.13 0.53
C ASN A 81 -31.92 -2.59 0.03
N PRO A 82 -30.76 -3.25 0.07
CA PRO A 82 -30.65 -4.67 -0.24
C PRO A 82 -31.69 -5.49 0.54
N CYS A 83 -32.45 -6.32 -0.15
CA CYS A 83 -33.41 -7.24 0.45
C CYS A 83 -32.88 -8.68 0.37
N LEU A 84 -33.50 -9.61 1.11
CA LEU A 84 -33.11 -11.04 1.07
C LEU A 84 -33.34 -11.71 -0.30
N ASN A 85 -34.15 -11.12 -1.19
CA ASN A 85 -34.54 -11.72 -2.46
C ASN A 85 -34.35 -10.73 -3.62
N ASP A 86 -33.08 -10.57 -4.04
CA ASP A 86 -32.70 -9.68 -5.15
C ASP A 86 -33.37 -10.06 -6.48
N ALA A 87 -33.78 -11.33 -6.64
CA ALA A 87 -34.48 -11.78 -7.84
C ALA A 87 -35.79 -11.02 -8.09
N VAL A 88 -36.49 -10.59 -7.03
CA VAL A 88 -37.72 -9.78 -7.16
C VAL A 88 -37.42 -8.42 -7.81
N PHE A 89 -36.28 -7.82 -7.51
CA PHE A 89 -35.86 -6.56 -8.11
C PHE A 89 -35.58 -6.74 -9.61
N ALA A 90 -34.93 -7.84 -9.98
CA ALA A 90 -34.71 -8.21 -11.38
C ALA A 90 -36.03 -8.44 -12.14
N ASP A 91 -36.98 -9.18 -11.55
CA ASP A 91 -38.29 -9.44 -12.15
C ASP A 91 -39.09 -8.15 -12.37
N ILE A 92 -39.14 -7.27 -11.35
CA ILE A 92 -39.83 -5.97 -11.45
C ILE A 92 -39.14 -5.09 -12.49
N ALA A 93 -37.81 -5.05 -12.53
CA ALA A 93 -37.08 -4.30 -13.54
C ALA A 93 -37.39 -4.81 -14.95
N GLY A 94 -37.41 -6.13 -15.16
CA GLY A 94 -37.81 -6.75 -16.42
C GLY A 94 -39.23 -6.37 -16.86
N LEU A 95 -40.19 -6.39 -15.92
CA LEU A 95 -41.57 -5.93 -16.15
C LEU A 95 -41.61 -4.46 -16.58
N LEU A 96 -40.90 -3.58 -15.88
CA LEU A 96 -40.85 -2.15 -16.21
C LEU A 96 -40.22 -1.90 -17.59
N LEU A 97 -39.11 -2.58 -17.90
CA LEU A 97 -38.44 -2.50 -19.20
C LEU A 97 -39.33 -2.99 -20.34
N SER A 98 -40.07 -4.08 -20.13
CA SER A 98 -41.02 -4.63 -21.12
C SER A 98 -42.13 -3.63 -21.49
N LYS A 99 -42.46 -2.70 -20.58
CA LYS A 99 -43.43 -1.61 -20.79
C LYS A 99 -42.78 -0.29 -21.20
N GLY A 100 -41.49 -0.28 -21.54
CA GLY A 100 -40.78 0.87 -22.09
C GLY A 100 -40.15 1.82 -21.06
N ALA A 101 -39.77 1.30 -19.89
CA ALA A 101 -38.97 2.06 -18.93
C ALA A 101 -37.59 2.39 -19.51
N ARG A 102 -37.14 3.64 -19.33
CA ARG A 102 -35.83 4.11 -19.81
C ARG A 102 -34.81 4.02 -18.69
N VAL A 103 -33.66 3.41 -18.98
CA VAL A 103 -32.51 3.35 -18.04
C VAL A 103 -31.75 4.68 -17.98
N PRO A 104 -31.42 5.33 -19.13
CA PRO A 104 -30.75 6.62 -19.09
C PRO A 104 -31.67 7.70 -18.54
N ARG A 105 -31.12 8.61 -17.72
CA ARG A 105 -31.85 9.72 -17.08
C ARG A 105 -33.01 9.26 -16.19
N SER A 106 -32.96 8.04 -15.66
CA SER A 106 -33.97 7.54 -14.72
C SER A 106 -33.92 8.27 -13.37
N GLY A 107 -32.79 8.86 -13.00
CA GLY A 107 -32.66 9.78 -11.87
C GLY A 107 -32.39 11.21 -12.32
N LYS A 108 -32.17 12.11 -11.36
CA LYS A 108 -31.75 13.50 -11.64
C LYS A 108 -30.33 13.60 -12.17
N ASP A 109 -29.38 13.04 -11.41
CA ASP A 109 -27.94 13.07 -11.67
C ASP A 109 -27.34 11.65 -11.66
N THR A 110 -28.17 10.62 -11.89
CA THR A 110 -27.79 9.20 -11.82
C THR A 110 -28.67 8.37 -12.76
N THR A 111 -28.33 7.08 -12.91
CA THR A 111 -29.14 6.10 -13.64
C THR A 111 -29.51 4.93 -12.75
N ALA A 112 -30.56 4.20 -13.13
CA ALA A 112 -31.03 3.03 -12.39
C ALA A 112 -29.96 1.93 -12.39
N LEU A 113 -29.14 1.86 -13.44
CA LEU A 113 -28.00 0.97 -13.50
C LEU A 113 -26.92 1.34 -12.47
N ILE A 114 -26.55 2.62 -12.36
CA ILE A 114 -25.58 3.08 -11.36
C ILE A 114 -26.09 2.83 -9.94
N GLU A 115 -27.35 3.15 -9.66
CA GLU A 115 -27.94 2.93 -8.33
C GLU A 115 -28.09 1.44 -8.01
N ALA A 116 -28.43 0.59 -8.99
CA ALA A 116 -28.53 -0.86 -8.79
C ALA A 116 -27.16 -1.44 -8.37
N VAL A 117 -26.09 -1.08 -9.08
CA VAL A 117 -24.72 -1.51 -8.73
C VAL A 117 -24.27 -0.95 -7.38
N ARG A 118 -24.59 0.32 -7.08
CA ARG A 118 -24.27 0.95 -5.79
C ARG A 118 -24.92 0.24 -4.61
N ASN A 119 -26.16 -0.22 -4.78
CA ASN A 119 -26.92 -0.93 -3.75
C ASN A 119 -26.80 -2.45 -3.86
N ARG A 120 -25.83 -2.98 -4.64
CA ARG A 120 -25.54 -4.41 -4.80
C ARG A 120 -26.70 -5.25 -5.38
N HIS A 121 -27.59 -4.62 -6.14
CA HIS A 121 -28.66 -5.28 -6.89
C HIS A 121 -28.13 -5.79 -8.24
N PHE A 122 -27.23 -6.76 -8.20
CA PHE A 122 -26.51 -7.22 -9.40
C PHE A 122 -27.43 -7.92 -10.40
N LEU A 123 -28.43 -8.71 -9.96
CA LEU A 123 -29.37 -9.35 -10.88
C LEU A 123 -30.24 -8.30 -11.60
N MET A 124 -30.63 -7.24 -10.90
CA MET A 124 -31.30 -6.10 -11.52
C MET A 124 -30.38 -5.38 -12.50
N ALA A 125 -29.10 -5.18 -12.15
CA ALA A 125 -28.12 -4.57 -13.05
C ALA A 125 -27.94 -5.39 -14.34
N ASP A 126 -27.85 -6.72 -14.24
CA ASP A 126 -27.71 -7.61 -15.39
C ASP A 126 -28.89 -7.47 -16.37
N ILE A 127 -30.13 -7.49 -15.86
CA ILE A 127 -31.33 -7.24 -16.67
C ILE A 127 -31.31 -5.86 -17.35
N LEU A 128 -30.80 -4.84 -16.65
CA LEU A 128 -30.66 -3.50 -17.22
C LEU A 128 -29.59 -3.45 -18.32
N LEU A 129 -28.50 -4.19 -18.18
CA LEU A 129 -27.44 -4.29 -19.19
C LEU A 129 -27.91 -5.04 -20.44
N GLU A 130 -28.65 -6.13 -20.26
CA GLU A 130 -29.21 -6.95 -21.35
C GLU A 130 -30.32 -6.23 -22.14
N SER A 131 -30.93 -5.19 -21.56
CA SER A 131 -32.01 -4.43 -22.19
C SER A 131 -31.61 -3.64 -23.45
N GLY A 132 -30.30 -3.54 -23.75
CA GLY A 132 -29.78 -2.78 -24.89
C GLY A 132 -29.84 -1.25 -24.72
N ASN A 133 -30.15 -0.76 -23.52
CA ASN A 133 -30.08 0.66 -23.21
C ASN A 133 -28.63 1.17 -23.20
N ARG A 134 -28.47 2.49 -23.36
CA ARG A 134 -27.15 3.14 -23.25
C ARG A 134 -26.68 3.12 -21.80
N ILE A 135 -25.42 2.77 -21.59
CA ILE A 135 -24.80 2.66 -20.26
C ILE A 135 -23.69 3.70 -20.00
N ASP A 136 -23.41 4.55 -20.99
CA ASP A 136 -22.39 5.61 -21.00
C ASP A 136 -22.70 6.83 -20.11
N SER A 137 -23.63 6.71 -19.16
CA SER A 137 -23.99 7.80 -18.27
C SER A 137 -23.10 7.82 -17.04
N THR A 138 -22.75 9.03 -16.58
CA THR A 138 -21.99 9.26 -15.35
C THR A 138 -22.89 9.73 -14.22
N GLY A 139 -22.55 9.36 -12.99
CA GLY A 139 -23.16 9.86 -11.77
C GLY A 139 -22.51 11.17 -11.28
N PRO A 140 -22.82 11.58 -10.04
CA PRO A 140 -22.15 12.70 -9.40
C PRO A 140 -20.65 12.40 -9.24
N GLY A 141 -19.79 13.36 -9.57
CA GLY A 141 -18.33 13.19 -9.48
C GLY A 141 -17.69 12.52 -10.70
N GLY A 142 -18.44 12.36 -11.80
CA GLY A 142 -17.93 11.77 -13.04
C GLY A 142 -17.81 10.25 -13.01
N ASP A 143 -18.29 9.58 -11.96
CA ASP A 143 -18.24 8.12 -11.84
C ASP A 143 -19.20 7.47 -12.84
N ASN A 144 -18.67 6.74 -13.82
CA ASN A 144 -19.46 5.81 -14.62
C ASN A 144 -19.79 4.53 -13.80
N VAL A 145 -20.58 3.61 -14.37
CA VAL A 145 -20.97 2.38 -13.63
C VAL A 145 -19.78 1.50 -13.26
N LEU A 146 -18.67 1.49 -14.03
CA LEU A 146 -17.46 0.72 -13.67
C LEU A 146 -16.79 1.27 -12.41
N HIS A 147 -16.68 2.59 -12.26
CA HIS A 147 -16.15 3.21 -11.04
C HIS A 147 -16.96 2.79 -9.81
N VAL A 148 -18.29 2.88 -9.92
CA VAL A 148 -19.21 2.49 -8.84
C VAL A 148 -19.15 0.99 -8.56
N LEU A 149 -19.01 0.15 -9.60
CA LEU A 149 -18.86 -1.29 -9.44
C LEU A 149 -17.58 -1.64 -8.68
N CYS A 150 -16.45 -1.01 -9.02
CA CYS A 150 -15.17 -1.22 -8.34
C CYS A 150 -15.25 -0.87 -6.85
N LEU A 151 -15.94 0.24 -6.52
CA LEU A 151 -16.18 0.62 -5.13
C LEU A 151 -17.08 -0.41 -4.42
N SER A 152 -18.20 -0.80 -5.03
CA SER A 152 -19.10 -1.81 -4.48
C SER A 152 -18.40 -3.15 -4.23
N ALA A 153 -17.58 -3.61 -5.18
CA ALA A 153 -16.78 -4.83 -5.06
C ALA A 153 -15.76 -4.75 -3.91
N GLY A 154 -15.10 -3.60 -3.73
CA GLY A 154 -14.19 -3.37 -2.61
C GLY A 154 -14.89 -3.44 -1.26
N LEU A 155 -16.10 -2.87 -1.15
CA LEU A 155 -16.91 -2.96 0.06
C LEU A 155 -17.35 -4.41 0.34
N ILE A 156 -17.70 -5.20 -0.69
CA ILE A 156 -18.02 -6.62 -0.54
C ILE A 156 -16.79 -7.40 -0.07
N ALA A 157 -15.62 -7.15 -0.66
CA ALA A 157 -14.37 -7.78 -0.25
C ALA A 157 -14.01 -7.45 1.21
N ASP A 158 -14.23 -6.21 1.67
CA ASP A 158 -14.02 -5.84 3.07
C ASP A 158 -15.01 -6.54 4.02
N ASP A 159 -16.29 -6.62 3.64
CA ASP A 159 -17.31 -7.36 4.38
C ASP A 159 -16.94 -8.84 4.52
N ILE A 160 -16.48 -9.49 3.43
CA ILE A 160 -15.99 -10.88 3.44
C ILE A 160 -14.84 -11.03 4.43
N ARG A 161 -13.78 -10.20 4.31
CA ARG A 161 -12.60 -10.28 5.20
C ARG A 161 -12.95 -10.05 6.66
N ARG A 162 -13.91 -9.18 6.95
CA ARG A 162 -14.38 -8.90 8.31
C ARG A 162 -15.17 -10.08 8.88
N THR A 163 -16.01 -10.71 8.07
CA THR A 163 -16.80 -11.88 8.46
C THR A 163 -15.92 -13.11 8.65
N GLU A 164 -14.91 -13.33 7.80
CA GLU A 164 -13.92 -14.41 7.97
C GLU A 164 -13.12 -14.27 9.26
N ARG A 165 -12.68 -13.04 9.59
CA ARG A 165 -12.03 -12.76 10.89
C ARG A 165 -12.94 -13.05 12.08
N ARG A 166 -14.24 -12.73 11.98
CA ARG A 166 -15.23 -13.06 13.02
C ARG A 166 -15.41 -14.57 13.18
N ILE A 167 -15.37 -15.33 12.09
CA ILE A 167 -15.40 -16.81 12.14
C ILE A 167 -14.13 -17.37 12.77
N ALA A 168 -12.96 -16.82 12.45
CA ALA A 168 -11.70 -17.24 13.07
C ALA A 168 -11.69 -17.01 14.59
N ASP A 169 -12.31 -15.93 15.08
CA ASP A 169 -12.46 -15.63 16.52
C ASP A 169 -13.36 -16.64 17.27
N PHE A 170 -14.12 -17.49 16.57
CA PHE A 170 -14.96 -18.51 17.21
C PHE A 170 -14.16 -19.56 18.00
N SER A 171 -12.87 -19.73 17.69
CA SER A 171 -11.98 -20.60 18.49
C SER A 171 -11.49 -19.95 19.78
N GLU A 172 -11.55 -18.61 19.88
CA GLU A 172 -11.00 -17.87 21.02
C GLU A 172 -12.09 -17.43 22.01
N ARG A 173 -13.29 -17.14 21.52
CA ARG A 173 -14.40 -16.61 22.33
C ARG A 173 -15.65 -17.48 22.25
N TRP A 174 -16.50 -17.36 23.27
CA TRP A 174 -17.76 -18.08 23.31
C TRP A 174 -18.82 -17.42 22.43
N TYR A 175 -19.41 -18.22 21.54
CA TYR A 175 -20.55 -17.85 20.68
C TYR A 175 -21.61 -18.95 20.71
N SER A 176 -22.89 -18.56 20.60
CA SER A 176 -23.98 -19.52 20.44
C SER A 176 -23.93 -20.19 19.06
N GLU A 177 -24.38 -21.44 18.96
CA GLU A 177 -24.38 -22.19 17.69
C GLU A 177 -25.21 -21.50 16.60
N LYS A 178 -26.34 -20.90 17.01
CA LYS A 178 -27.18 -20.10 16.11
C LYS A 178 -26.40 -18.93 15.51
N SER A 179 -25.66 -18.19 16.33
CA SER A 179 -24.88 -17.04 15.86
C SER A 179 -23.73 -17.46 14.95
N LYS A 180 -23.12 -18.62 15.20
CA LYS A 180 -22.10 -19.19 14.30
C LYS A 180 -22.70 -19.48 12.93
N GLN A 181 -23.83 -20.19 12.88
CA GLN A 181 -24.52 -20.51 11.64
C GLN A 181 -24.94 -19.25 10.88
N GLU A 182 -25.56 -18.28 11.57
CA GLU A 182 -25.94 -16.99 10.97
C GLU A 182 -24.74 -16.26 10.35
N THR A 183 -23.54 -16.38 10.93
CA THR A 183 -22.30 -15.77 10.40
C THR A 183 -21.78 -16.51 9.16
N VAL A 184 -21.88 -17.83 9.15
CA VAL A 184 -21.47 -18.66 8.00
C VAL A 184 -22.40 -18.42 6.81
N ASP A 185 -23.72 -18.35 7.07
CA ASP A 185 -24.72 -18.03 6.05
C ASP A 185 -24.50 -16.60 5.50
N GLU A 186 -24.18 -15.63 6.37
CA GLU A 186 -23.79 -14.27 5.97
C GLU A 186 -22.57 -14.27 5.04
N LEU A 187 -21.54 -15.06 5.34
CA LEU A 187 -20.35 -15.20 4.49
C LEU A 187 -20.68 -15.83 3.13
N GLU A 188 -21.53 -16.86 3.08
CA GLU A 188 -21.95 -17.49 1.84
C GLU A 188 -22.72 -16.50 0.94
N ASN A 189 -23.63 -15.71 1.52
CA ASN A 189 -24.35 -14.66 0.81
C ASN A 189 -23.41 -13.58 0.25
N LEU A 190 -22.39 -13.16 1.02
CA LEU A 190 -21.40 -12.19 0.55
C LEU A 190 -20.54 -12.75 -0.59
N ARG A 191 -20.17 -14.04 -0.55
CA ARG A 191 -19.44 -14.71 -1.63
C ARG A 191 -20.28 -14.88 -2.89
N GLU A 192 -21.58 -15.08 -2.75
CA GLU A 192 -22.51 -15.05 -3.88
C GLU A 192 -22.61 -13.65 -4.50
N ALA A 193 -22.75 -12.60 -3.67
CA ALA A 193 -22.75 -11.22 -4.14
C ALA A 193 -21.43 -10.84 -4.86
N ASP A 194 -20.28 -11.32 -4.39
CA ASP A 194 -18.99 -11.14 -5.05
C ASP A 194 -18.93 -11.82 -6.43
N ARG A 195 -19.47 -13.04 -6.55
CA ARG A 195 -19.59 -13.74 -7.84
C ARG A 195 -20.50 -13.00 -8.82
N GLN A 196 -21.66 -12.55 -8.35
CA GLN A 196 -22.59 -11.77 -9.17
C GLN A 196 -21.98 -10.44 -9.59
N CYS A 197 -21.27 -9.75 -8.69
CA CYS A 197 -20.54 -8.52 -9.00
C CYS A 197 -19.51 -8.73 -10.12
N CYS A 198 -18.74 -9.83 -10.08
CA CYS A 198 -17.80 -10.20 -11.14
C CYS A 198 -18.52 -10.49 -12.47
N HIS A 199 -19.67 -11.18 -12.42
CA HIS A 199 -20.49 -11.43 -13.61
C HIS A 199 -20.99 -10.13 -14.24
N THR A 200 -21.58 -9.23 -13.45
CA THR A 200 -22.03 -7.91 -13.92
C THR A 200 -20.86 -7.10 -14.50
N ALA A 201 -19.68 -7.14 -13.88
CA ALA A 201 -18.49 -6.47 -14.40
C ALA A 201 -18.10 -6.99 -15.80
N ARG A 202 -18.15 -8.29 -16.00
CA ARG A 202 -17.90 -8.93 -17.30
C ARG A 202 -18.90 -8.44 -18.35
N LEU A 203 -20.19 -8.41 -18.03
CA LEU A 203 -21.23 -7.90 -18.93
C LEU A 203 -21.00 -6.43 -19.33
N ILE A 204 -20.58 -5.59 -18.38
CA ILE A 204 -20.27 -4.18 -18.67
C ILE A 204 -19.08 -4.06 -19.62
N LEU A 205 -18.01 -4.82 -19.39
CA LEU A 205 -16.80 -4.79 -20.22
C LEU A 205 -17.07 -5.34 -21.62
N GLU A 206 -17.82 -6.44 -21.74
CA GLU A 206 -18.21 -7.04 -23.02
C GLU A 206 -19.12 -6.13 -23.87
N ASN A 207 -19.90 -5.26 -23.22
CA ASN A 207 -20.76 -4.30 -23.91
C ASN A 207 -19.95 -3.28 -24.73
N GLY A 208 -18.74 -2.94 -24.27
CA GLY A 208 -17.80 -2.05 -24.99
C GLY A 208 -18.22 -0.58 -25.09
N GLN A 209 -19.31 -0.17 -24.43
CA GLN A 209 -19.77 1.23 -24.41
C GLN A 209 -18.99 2.11 -23.42
N ILE A 210 -18.34 1.50 -22.42
CA ILE A 210 -17.62 2.21 -21.36
C ILE A 210 -16.13 1.98 -21.55
N ASP A 211 -15.38 3.06 -21.55
CA ASP A 211 -13.92 3.02 -21.56
C ASP A 211 -13.41 2.70 -20.13
N PRO A 212 -12.74 1.55 -19.91
CA PRO A 212 -12.21 1.18 -18.59
C PRO A 212 -11.04 2.07 -18.13
N GLU A 213 -10.49 2.91 -19.01
CA GLU A 213 -9.45 3.89 -18.69
C GLU A 213 -10.00 5.31 -18.46
N GLU A 214 -11.33 5.50 -18.58
CA GLU A 214 -11.96 6.79 -18.34
C GLU A 214 -11.76 7.25 -16.90
N LYS A 215 -11.35 8.50 -16.71
CA LYS A 215 -11.12 9.09 -15.40
C LYS A 215 -12.33 9.88 -14.91
N ASN A 216 -12.69 9.68 -13.65
CA ASN A 216 -13.69 10.50 -12.98
C ASN A 216 -13.17 11.91 -12.63
N ASP A 217 -14.00 12.74 -11.99
CA ASP A 217 -13.64 14.13 -11.63
C ASP A 217 -12.47 14.22 -10.63
N SER A 218 -12.20 13.12 -9.90
CA SER A 218 -11.04 13.01 -9.00
C SER A 218 -9.75 12.55 -9.70
N GLY A 219 -9.82 12.27 -10.99
CA GLY A 219 -8.69 11.82 -11.81
C GLY A 219 -8.37 10.33 -11.68
N LYS A 220 -9.26 9.53 -11.08
CA LYS A 220 -9.10 8.09 -10.88
C LYS A 220 -9.78 7.31 -11.99
N MET A 221 -9.13 6.25 -12.45
CA MET A 221 -9.70 5.21 -13.31
C MET A 221 -10.44 4.18 -12.45
N PRO A 222 -11.35 3.37 -13.02
CA PRO A 222 -11.97 2.22 -12.34
C PRO A 222 -10.93 1.30 -11.68
N PHE A 223 -9.82 1.02 -12.37
CA PHE A 223 -8.74 0.18 -11.84
C PHE A 223 -8.10 0.75 -10.56
N ASP A 224 -7.93 2.07 -10.48
CA ASP A 224 -7.37 2.73 -9.28
C ASP A 224 -8.29 2.51 -8.07
N ILE A 225 -9.61 2.64 -8.28
CA ILE A 225 -10.61 2.40 -7.23
C ILE A 225 -10.59 0.93 -6.80
N ALA A 226 -10.53 -0.01 -7.74
CA ALA A 226 -10.48 -1.44 -7.44
C ALA A 226 -9.20 -1.80 -6.63
N SER A 227 -8.06 -1.28 -7.05
CA SER A 227 -6.75 -1.48 -6.44
C SER A 227 -6.72 -0.97 -4.99
N GLU A 228 -7.15 0.27 -4.77
CA GLU A 228 -7.18 0.91 -3.45
C GLU A 228 -8.13 0.22 -2.46
N ASN A 229 -9.29 -0.25 -2.93
CA ASN A 229 -10.33 -0.81 -2.06
C ASN A 229 -10.27 -2.33 -1.87
N GLY A 230 -9.31 -3.02 -2.48
CA GLY A 230 -9.17 -4.47 -2.30
C GLY A 230 -10.00 -5.33 -3.25
N ALA A 231 -10.59 -4.75 -4.31
CA ALA A 231 -11.46 -5.47 -5.24
C ALA A 231 -10.66 -6.28 -6.28
N ARG A 232 -9.89 -7.27 -5.81
CA ARG A 232 -8.88 -7.97 -6.62
C ARG A 232 -9.46 -8.63 -7.87
N LYS A 233 -10.55 -9.38 -7.78
CA LYS A 233 -11.17 -10.03 -8.94
C LYS A 233 -11.57 -9.03 -10.04
N ILE A 234 -12.13 -7.89 -9.65
CA ILE A 234 -12.49 -6.83 -10.60
C ILE A 234 -11.23 -6.18 -11.18
N GLY A 235 -10.21 -5.93 -10.36
CA GLY A 235 -8.91 -5.44 -10.84
C GLY A 235 -8.26 -6.37 -11.87
N ALA A 236 -8.35 -7.68 -11.67
CA ALA A 236 -7.89 -8.70 -12.63
C ALA A 236 -8.64 -8.60 -13.96
N LEU A 237 -9.99 -8.51 -13.91
CA LEU A 237 -10.83 -8.34 -15.10
C LEU A 237 -10.48 -7.08 -15.88
N LEU A 238 -10.31 -5.95 -15.18
CA LEU A 238 -9.92 -4.68 -15.79
C LEU A 238 -8.53 -4.74 -16.44
N SER A 239 -7.64 -5.59 -15.91
CA SER A 239 -6.31 -5.84 -16.47
C SER A 239 -6.32 -6.87 -17.61
N GLY A 240 -7.50 -7.35 -18.02
CA GLY A 240 -7.68 -8.32 -19.09
C GLY A 240 -7.43 -9.78 -18.69
N GLN A 241 -7.30 -10.08 -17.40
CA GLN A 241 -7.16 -11.43 -16.88
C GLN A 241 -8.52 -11.95 -16.38
N ASP A 242 -8.74 -13.26 -16.44
CA ASP A 242 -9.99 -13.86 -15.95
C ASP A 242 -9.79 -14.51 -14.57
N PRO A 243 -10.32 -13.92 -13.49
CA PRO A 243 -10.12 -14.41 -12.12
C PRO A 243 -10.84 -15.74 -11.83
N GLU A 244 -11.74 -16.21 -12.71
CA GLU A 244 -12.38 -17.52 -12.55
C GLU A 244 -11.48 -18.67 -13.02
N THR A 245 -10.60 -18.41 -14.00
CA THR A 245 -9.73 -19.42 -14.59
C THR A 245 -8.28 -19.30 -14.13
N ASP A 246 -7.85 -18.11 -13.72
CA ASP A 246 -6.53 -17.84 -13.16
C ASP A 246 -6.63 -17.40 -11.69
N GLU A 247 -6.41 -18.37 -10.79
CA GLU A 247 -6.43 -18.15 -9.33
C GLU A 247 -5.36 -17.14 -8.89
N LEU A 248 -4.20 -17.11 -9.54
CA LEU A 248 -3.13 -16.17 -9.20
C LEU A 248 -3.50 -14.75 -9.64
N ALA A 249 -4.09 -14.59 -10.82
CA ALA A 249 -4.63 -13.31 -11.26
C ALA A 249 -5.75 -12.81 -10.32
N ALA A 250 -6.61 -13.70 -9.85
CA ALA A 250 -7.68 -13.36 -8.91
C ALA A 250 -7.14 -12.81 -7.57
N LEU A 251 -5.99 -13.32 -7.12
CA LEU A 251 -5.31 -12.88 -5.90
C LEU A 251 -4.50 -11.59 -6.13
N ALA A 252 -3.73 -11.51 -7.21
CA ALA A 252 -2.94 -10.35 -7.57
C ALA A 252 -3.81 -9.13 -7.90
N GLY A 253 -4.95 -9.37 -8.54
CA GLY A 253 -5.93 -8.35 -8.90
C GLY A 253 -5.41 -7.30 -9.88
N GLY A 254 -4.50 -7.69 -10.77
CA GLY A 254 -3.88 -6.80 -11.74
C GLY A 254 -2.83 -5.84 -11.17
N LEU A 255 -2.54 -5.91 -9.86
CA LEU A 255 -1.52 -5.10 -9.22
C LEU A 255 -0.12 -5.47 -9.73
N ASP A 256 0.77 -4.49 -9.80
CA ASP A 256 2.20 -4.76 -9.86
C ASP A 256 2.78 -5.05 -8.46
N ILE A 257 4.03 -5.53 -8.41
CA ILE A 257 4.69 -5.90 -7.16
C ILE A 257 4.86 -4.70 -6.20
N PHE A 258 5.02 -3.48 -6.72
CA PHE A 258 5.16 -2.27 -5.91
C PHE A 258 3.84 -1.82 -5.32
N GLN A 259 2.76 -1.87 -6.10
CA GLN A 259 1.40 -1.58 -5.64
C GLN A 259 0.95 -2.60 -4.60
N ALA A 260 1.20 -3.89 -4.81
CA ALA A 260 0.94 -4.93 -3.81
C ALA A 260 1.69 -4.66 -2.50
N LEU A 261 2.98 -4.29 -2.58
CA LEU A 261 3.79 -3.87 -1.43
C LEU A 261 3.20 -2.63 -0.73
N TRP A 262 2.77 -1.65 -1.51
CA TRP A 262 2.23 -0.39 -1.01
C TRP A 262 0.91 -0.58 -0.24
N TYR A 263 0.01 -1.40 -0.77
CA TYR A 263 -1.26 -1.74 -0.13
C TYR A 263 -1.13 -2.78 0.99
N LYS A 264 0.08 -3.30 1.24
CA LYS A 264 0.36 -4.35 2.24
C LYS A 264 -0.48 -5.61 1.99
N ASP A 265 -0.65 -5.95 0.72
CA ASP A 265 -1.47 -7.09 0.32
C ASP A 265 -0.59 -8.33 0.14
N GLU A 266 -0.53 -9.14 1.21
CA GLU A 266 0.28 -10.35 1.27
C GLU A 266 -0.11 -11.39 0.22
N ALA A 267 -1.42 -11.54 -0.01
CA ALA A 267 -1.94 -12.49 -0.98
C ALA A 267 -1.60 -12.06 -2.41
N ALA A 268 -1.68 -10.76 -2.70
CA ALA A 268 -1.38 -10.24 -4.01
C ALA A 268 0.11 -10.39 -4.36
N TRP A 269 1.03 -10.00 -3.47
CA TRP A 269 2.46 -10.18 -3.78
C TRP A 269 2.89 -11.65 -3.76
N ASP A 270 2.28 -12.53 -2.95
CA ASP A 270 2.56 -13.97 -2.99
C ASP A 270 2.19 -14.54 -4.37
N ALA A 271 1.00 -14.19 -4.84
CA ALA A 271 0.51 -14.61 -6.15
C ALA A 271 1.41 -14.09 -7.29
N LEU A 272 1.87 -12.83 -7.21
CA LEU A 272 2.80 -12.25 -8.18
C LEU A 272 4.17 -12.94 -8.17
N LEU A 273 4.69 -13.30 -7.01
CA LEU A 273 5.95 -14.04 -6.93
C LEU A 273 5.81 -15.45 -7.49
N ARG A 274 4.68 -16.13 -7.20
CA ARG A 274 4.37 -17.45 -7.75
C ARG A 274 4.12 -17.44 -9.26
N SER A 275 3.67 -16.32 -9.82
CA SER A 275 3.53 -16.14 -11.27
C SER A 275 4.85 -15.81 -11.97
N GLY A 276 5.94 -15.58 -11.21
CA GLY A 276 7.27 -15.32 -11.75
C GLY A 276 7.48 -13.87 -12.19
N VAL A 277 6.87 -12.91 -11.48
CA VAL A 277 7.08 -11.48 -11.74
C VAL A 277 8.57 -11.10 -11.68
N GLU A 278 8.98 -10.16 -12.53
CA GLU A 278 10.33 -9.60 -12.50
C GLU A 278 10.57 -8.87 -11.17
N THR A 279 11.63 -9.25 -10.46
CA THR A 279 11.98 -8.67 -9.15
C THR A 279 13.27 -7.84 -9.19
N GLN A 280 14.03 -7.88 -10.28
CA GLN A 280 15.22 -7.06 -10.56
C GLN A 280 14.83 -5.81 -11.35
N THR A 281 13.85 -5.08 -10.83
CA THR A 281 13.35 -3.82 -11.41
C THR A 281 13.31 -2.73 -10.34
N VAL A 282 13.01 -1.50 -10.73
CA VAL A 282 12.87 -0.33 -9.83
C VAL A 282 11.52 0.33 -9.99
N CYS A 283 10.99 0.92 -8.93
CA CYS A 283 9.71 1.62 -8.98
C CYS A 283 9.84 2.93 -9.76
N GLU A 284 9.06 3.07 -10.84
CA GLU A 284 9.00 4.31 -11.62
C GLU A 284 7.77 5.17 -11.28
N ASP A 285 6.82 4.62 -10.51
CA ASP A 285 5.58 5.30 -10.15
C ASP A 285 5.86 6.44 -9.15
N LYS A 286 5.55 7.66 -9.57
CA LYS A 286 5.72 8.88 -8.78
C LYS A 286 4.69 9.04 -7.68
N ASN A 287 3.56 8.32 -7.77
CA ASN A 287 2.55 8.31 -6.72
C ASN A 287 3.04 7.53 -5.50
N LEU A 288 3.93 6.54 -5.70
CA LEU A 288 4.57 5.75 -4.66
C LEU A 288 5.86 6.44 -4.15
N SER A 289 5.69 7.60 -3.52
CA SER A 289 6.79 8.51 -3.19
C SER A 289 7.93 7.89 -2.36
N ASP A 290 7.62 6.98 -1.44
CA ASP A 290 8.63 6.29 -0.62
C ASP A 290 9.39 5.21 -1.40
N PHE A 291 8.82 4.71 -2.50
CA PHE A 291 9.34 3.59 -3.30
C PHE A 291 10.11 4.05 -4.54
N GLN A 292 9.94 5.30 -4.95
CA GLN A 292 10.52 5.82 -6.18
C GLN A 292 12.01 5.46 -6.31
N GLY A 293 12.33 4.78 -7.42
CA GLY A 293 13.69 4.40 -7.77
C GLY A 293 14.28 3.25 -6.96
N LYS A 294 13.56 2.67 -6.00
CA LYS A 294 13.97 1.51 -5.20
C LYS A 294 13.53 0.20 -5.86
N SER A 295 14.27 -0.88 -5.61
CA SER A 295 13.85 -2.24 -5.98
C SER A 295 12.72 -2.76 -5.06
N PRO A 296 11.94 -3.79 -5.45
CA PRO A 296 10.89 -4.34 -4.59
C PRO A 296 11.41 -4.74 -3.20
N LEU A 297 12.59 -5.35 -3.14
CA LEU A 297 13.25 -5.71 -1.88
C LEU A 297 13.67 -4.47 -1.08
N GLY A 298 14.20 -3.44 -1.74
CA GLY A 298 14.50 -2.15 -1.11
C GLY A 298 13.25 -1.43 -0.57
N CYS A 299 12.13 -1.51 -1.27
CA CYS A 299 10.84 -0.97 -0.84
C CYS A 299 10.37 -1.65 0.45
N ALA A 300 10.34 -2.99 0.47
CA ALA A 300 9.94 -3.78 1.65
C ALA A 300 10.79 -3.42 2.88
N LEU A 301 12.11 -3.34 2.73
CA LEU A 301 13.02 -2.98 3.81
C LEU A 301 12.90 -1.53 4.27
N SER A 302 12.55 -0.61 3.37
CA SER A 302 12.34 0.79 3.76
C SER A 302 11.15 1.00 4.70
N TRP A 303 10.19 0.08 4.65
CA TRP A 303 9.04 0.04 5.56
C TRP A 303 9.21 -0.95 6.71
N ASN A 304 10.39 -1.56 6.87
CA ASN A 304 10.67 -2.63 7.85
C ASN A 304 9.69 -3.82 7.73
N ASN A 305 9.24 -4.14 6.52
CA ASN A 305 8.38 -5.28 6.27
C ASN A 305 9.23 -6.53 6.01
N TYR A 306 9.76 -7.14 7.08
CA TYR A 306 10.58 -8.34 6.99
C TYR A 306 9.87 -9.53 6.36
N PRO A 307 8.59 -9.83 6.65
CA PRO A 307 7.87 -10.91 5.97
C PRO A 307 7.86 -10.74 4.45
N ALA A 308 7.53 -9.54 3.95
CA ALA A 308 7.57 -9.27 2.52
C ALA A 308 8.99 -9.38 1.94
N ALA A 309 10.00 -8.86 2.65
CA ALA A 309 11.39 -8.95 2.21
C ALA A 309 11.88 -10.39 2.13
N GLU A 310 11.54 -11.23 3.10
CA GLU A 310 11.86 -12.67 3.09
C GLU A 310 11.16 -13.39 1.94
N MET A 311 9.87 -13.12 1.72
CA MET A 311 9.13 -13.69 0.59
C MET A 311 9.74 -13.31 -0.75
N LEU A 312 10.15 -12.04 -0.91
CA LEU A 312 10.83 -11.56 -2.12
C LEU A 312 12.16 -12.31 -2.35
N LEU A 313 12.98 -12.46 -1.31
CA LEU A 313 14.25 -13.20 -1.39
C LEU A 313 14.01 -14.68 -1.77
N ARG A 314 13.04 -15.34 -1.12
CA ARG A 314 12.66 -16.72 -1.43
C ARG A 314 12.04 -16.86 -2.84
N GLY A 315 11.39 -15.80 -3.32
CA GLY A 315 10.86 -15.67 -4.67
C GLY A 315 11.91 -15.36 -5.74
N GLY A 316 13.19 -15.26 -5.38
CA GLY A 316 14.31 -15.07 -6.31
C GLY A 316 14.79 -13.63 -6.47
N ALA A 317 14.35 -12.70 -5.61
CA ALA A 317 14.91 -11.35 -5.62
C ALA A 317 16.41 -11.36 -5.28
N ASP A 318 17.26 -10.86 -6.19
CA ASP A 318 18.70 -10.76 -5.94
C ASP A 318 18.99 -9.69 -4.86
N PRO A 319 19.54 -10.06 -3.69
CA PRO A 319 19.89 -9.11 -2.64
C PRO A 319 20.99 -8.11 -3.02
N ASN A 320 21.74 -8.40 -4.09
CA ASN A 320 22.81 -7.55 -4.61
C ASN A 320 22.34 -6.61 -5.73
N PHE A 321 21.09 -6.74 -6.18
CA PHE A 321 20.53 -5.85 -7.17
C PHE A 321 20.52 -4.42 -6.66
N LYS A 322 20.96 -3.49 -7.52
CA LYS A 322 21.11 -2.08 -7.19
C LYS A 322 19.95 -1.27 -7.72
N ASP A 323 19.46 -0.40 -6.86
CA ASP A 323 18.43 0.57 -7.19
C ASP A 323 18.97 1.71 -8.07
N SER A 324 18.10 2.67 -8.42
CA SER A 324 18.47 3.81 -9.27
C SER A 324 19.54 4.75 -8.66
N GLU A 325 19.78 4.68 -7.34
CA GLU A 325 20.83 5.40 -6.63
C GLU A 325 22.09 4.53 -6.41
N GLU A 326 22.18 3.41 -7.13
CA GLU A 326 23.20 2.37 -7.05
C GLU A 326 23.32 1.70 -5.68
N ARG A 327 22.22 1.65 -4.91
CA ARG A 327 22.18 1.04 -3.57
C ARG A 327 21.62 -0.37 -3.63
N THR A 328 22.26 -1.32 -2.94
CA THR A 328 21.65 -2.62 -2.67
C THR A 328 20.52 -2.49 -1.65
N ALA A 329 19.66 -3.51 -1.54
CA ALA A 329 18.58 -3.50 -0.57
C ALA A 329 19.08 -3.35 0.88
N PHE A 330 20.24 -3.94 1.20
CA PHE A 330 20.90 -3.74 2.49
C PHE A 330 21.28 -2.28 2.74
N ALA A 331 21.83 -1.59 1.73
CA ALA A 331 22.17 -0.18 1.86
C ALA A 331 20.93 0.72 1.97
N VAL A 332 19.82 0.37 1.32
CA VAL A 332 18.53 1.04 1.54
C VAL A 332 18.10 0.86 3.00
N TRP A 333 18.07 -0.39 3.49
CA TRP A 333 17.69 -0.71 4.86
C TRP A 333 18.48 0.07 5.92
N MET A 334 19.81 0.16 5.75
CA MET A 334 20.69 0.87 6.68
C MET A 334 20.60 2.40 6.60
N ASN A 335 20.11 2.97 5.50
CA ASN A 335 20.02 4.43 5.35
C ASN A 335 18.66 5.02 5.79
N GLU A 336 17.70 4.18 6.17
CA GLU A 336 16.34 4.62 6.47
C GLU A 336 16.20 5.24 7.86
N LYS A 337 15.68 6.46 7.92
CA LYS A 337 15.60 7.26 9.17
C LYS A 337 14.56 6.71 10.16
N LYS A 338 13.61 5.91 9.69
CA LYS A 338 12.50 5.35 10.47
C LYS A 338 12.77 3.95 11.01
N CYS A 339 13.95 3.36 10.76
CA CYS A 339 14.23 2.02 11.25
C CYS A 339 14.50 2.05 12.76
N CYS A 340 13.49 1.64 13.52
CA CYS A 340 13.45 1.54 14.98
C CYS A 340 13.27 0.08 15.42
N THR A 341 13.95 -0.87 14.77
CA THR A 341 13.77 -2.28 15.15
C THR A 341 14.53 -2.54 16.45
N GLU A 342 13.78 -2.66 17.54
CA GLU A 342 14.29 -3.06 18.86
C GLU A 342 14.46 -4.60 18.96
N ASN A 343 14.00 -5.36 17.97
CA ASN A 343 14.08 -6.82 17.98
C ASN A 343 15.34 -7.35 17.27
N LYS A 344 16.33 -7.71 18.08
CA LYS A 344 17.59 -8.34 17.66
C LYS A 344 17.38 -9.64 16.87
N GLU A 345 16.39 -10.45 17.24
CA GLU A 345 16.18 -11.77 16.66
C GLU A 345 15.70 -11.68 15.21
N GLU A 346 14.76 -10.78 14.92
CA GLU A 346 14.27 -10.50 13.57
C GLU A 346 15.39 -9.99 12.66
N CYS A 347 16.22 -9.06 13.14
CA CYS A 347 17.36 -8.53 12.38
C CYS A 347 18.37 -9.64 12.04
N LEU A 348 18.76 -10.45 13.03
CA LEU A 348 19.70 -11.54 12.80
C LEU A 348 19.13 -12.61 11.87
N HIS A 349 17.84 -12.94 12.02
CA HIS A 349 17.16 -13.87 11.13
C HIS A 349 17.14 -13.36 9.69
N PHE A 350 16.85 -12.07 9.49
CA PHE A 350 16.82 -11.48 8.16
C PHE A 350 18.23 -11.43 7.52
N LEU A 351 19.28 -11.11 8.28
CA LEU A 351 20.67 -11.16 7.79
C LEU A 351 21.08 -12.58 7.38
N GLN A 352 20.62 -13.61 8.10
CA GLN A 352 20.80 -15.00 7.70
C GLN A 352 20.07 -15.30 6.39
N CYS A 353 18.82 -14.87 6.24
CA CYS A 353 18.05 -15.04 5.02
C CYS A 353 18.73 -14.38 3.81
N LEU A 354 19.23 -13.15 3.95
CA LEU A 354 20.02 -12.48 2.89
C LEU A 354 21.20 -13.35 2.46
N THR A 355 21.96 -13.86 3.42
CA THR A 355 23.15 -14.69 3.16
C THR A 355 22.79 -16.00 2.46
N GLU A 356 21.72 -16.67 2.89
CA GLU A 356 21.19 -17.89 2.25
C GLU A 356 20.74 -17.64 0.81
N CYS A 357 20.22 -16.45 0.52
CA CYS A 357 19.77 -16.02 -0.81
C CYS A 357 20.88 -15.37 -1.65
N GLY A 358 22.16 -15.55 -1.30
CA GLY A 358 23.30 -15.16 -2.13
C GLY A 358 23.75 -13.71 -1.98
N TRP A 359 23.44 -13.07 -0.85
CA TRP A 359 23.98 -11.73 -0.55
C TRP A 359 25.51 -11.74 -0.44
N ASN A 360 26.14 -10.82 -1.14
CA ASN A 360 27.58 -10.60 -1.14
C ASN A 360 27.92 -9.30 -0.38
N PRO A 361 28.25 -9.38 0.92
CA PRO A 361 28.56 -8.21 1.74
C PRO A 361 29.85 -7.48 1.34
N GLU A 362 30.75 -8.15 0.60
CA GLU A 362 32.02 -7.61 0.13
C GLU A 362 31.87 -6.81 -1.18
N SER A 363 30.76 -6.97 -1.88
CA SER A 363 30.47 -6.18 -3.07
C SER A 363 30.08 -4.73 -2.70
N PRO A 364 30.35 -3.75 -3.58
CA PRO A 364 29.91 -2.37 -3.36
C PRO A 364 28.40 -2.26 -3.15
N ALA A 365 27.99 -1.88 -1.94
CA ALA A 365 26.60 -1.74 -1.54
C ALA A 365 25.96 -0.40 -1.96
N ASP A 366 26.76 0.62 -2.30
CA ASP A 366 26.29 1.93 -2.75
C ASP A 366 27.19 2.55 -3.85
N LYS A 367 26.80 3.73 -4.35
CA LYS A 367 27.54 4.52 -5.35
C LYS A 367 28.91 5.03 -4.88
N GLU A 368 29.17 5.05 -3.57
CA GLU A 368 30.45 5.48 -3.02
C GLU A 368 31.48 4.34 -2.97
N GLY A 369 31.05 3.12 -3.30
CA GLY A 369 31.86 1.92 -3.22
C GLY A 369 31.95 1.35 -1.82
N ASN A 370 31.06 1.72 -0.89
CA ASN A 370 31.07 1.17 0.46
C ASN A 370 30.64 -0.31 0.43
N THR A 371 31.37 -1.19 1.12
CA THR A 371 30.89 -2.55 1.42
C THR A 371 29.74 -2.50 2.43
N ALA A 372 29.05 -3.63 2.64
CA ALA A 372 28.00 -3.72 3.63
C ALA A 372 28.48 -3.30 5.04
N LEU A 373 29.70 -3.67 5.41
CA LEU A 373 30.30 -3.31 6.70
C LEU A 373 30.48 -1.80 6.82
N SER A 374 31.00 -1.15 5.78
CA SER A 374 31.17 0.30 5.75
C SER A 374 29.83 1.03 5.89
N VAL A 375 28.79 0.56 5.20
CA VAL A 375 27.43 1.13 5.31
C VAL A 375 26.87 0.95 6.72
N ALA A 376 27.05 -0.23 7.33
CA ALA A 376 26.61 -0.50 8.70
C ALA A 376 27.32 0.41 9.73
N CYS A 377 28.63 0.65 9.56
CA CYS A 377 29.40 1.55 10.42
C CYS A 377 28.87 2.99 10.40
N ARG A 378 28.41 3.51 9.25
CA ARG A 378 27.79 4.84 9.17
C ARG A 378 26.50 4.95 9.98
N ARG A 379 25.87 3.83 10.29
CA ARG A 379 24.65 3.72 11.11
C ARG A 379 24.90 3.24 12.54
N ALA A 380 26.16 3.14 12.99
CA ALA A 380 26.51 2.80 14.38
C ALA A 380 25.82 3.73 15.41
N GLY A 381 25.68 3.31 16.66
CA GLY A 381 24.88 4.06 17.64
C GLY A 381 23.37 4.06 17.37
N SER A 382 22.93 3.26 16.38
CA SER A 382 21.59 2.66 16.37
C SER A 382 21.75 1.16 16.62
N GLU A 383 20.80 0.56 17.34
CA GLU A 383 20.81 -0.88 17.63
C GLU A 383 20.97 -1.74 16.35
N LEU A 384 20.24 -1.38 15.29
CA LEU A 384 20.34 -2.06 14.00
C LEU A 384 21.77 -2.02 13.42
N GLY A 385 22.37 -0.82 13.36
CA GLY A 385 23.73 -0.67 12.84
C GLY A 385 24.74 -1.47 13.67
N ASN A 386 24.59 -1.43 14.99
CA ASN A 386 25.45 -2.16 15.93
C ASN A 386 25.35 -3.68 15.72
N TRP A 387 24.14 -4.23 15.56
CA TRP A 387 23.95 -5.65 15.28
C TRP A 387 24.47 -6.05 13.91
N ALA A 388 24.25 -5.24 12.88
CA ALA A 388 24.75 -5.49 11.53
C ALA A 388 26.29 -5.54 11.50
N VAL A 389 26.98 -4.60 12.18
CA VAL A 389 28.44 -4.63 12.31
C VAL A 389 28.90 -5.90 13.02
N ARG A 390 28.30 -6.23 14.17
CA ARG A 390 28.65 -7.46 14.93
C ARG A 390 28.46 -8.72 14.08
N TYR A 391 27.38 -8.80 13.32
CA TYR A 391 27.10 -9.93 12.43
C TYR A 391 28.13 -10.02 11.30
N LEU A 392 28.40 -8.92 10.60
CA LEU A 392 29.32 -8.88 9.46
C LEU A 392 30.76 -9.22 9.88
N VAL A 393 31.26 -8.63 10.97
CA VAL A 393 32.60 -8.93 11.49
C VAL A 393 32.70 -10.39 11.92
N LYS A 394 31.68 -10.92 12.62
CA LYS A 394 31.66 -12.34 13.03
C LYS A 394 31.68 -13.30 11.84
N ASN A 395 31.11 -12.89 10.69
CA ASN A 395 31.10 -13.68 9.46
C ASN A 395 32.30 -13.38 8.54
N GLY A 396 33.32 -12.66 9.02
CA GLY A 396 34.58 -12.48 8.32
C GLY A 396 34.58 -11.40 7.24
N ALA A 397 33.68 -10.41 7.34
CA ALA A 397 33.72 -9.25 6.45
C ALA A 397 35.05 -8.51 6.53
N ASP A 398 35.57 -8.00 5.40
CA ASP A 398 36.85 -7.30 5.38
C ASP A 398 36.73 -5.93 6.09
N VAL A 399 37.30 -5.87 7.30
CA VAL A 399 37.33 -4.66 8.13
C VAL A 399 38.19 -3.53 7.56
N ASN A 400 38.97 -3.81 6.52
CA ASN A 400 39.85 -2.85 5.84
C ASN A 400 39.41 -2.53 4.41
N ALA A 401 38.25 -3.03 3.97
CA ALA A 401 37.73 -2.78 2.64
C ALA A 401 37.51 -1.29 2.38
N ALA A 402 38.36 -0.70 1.53
CA ALA A 402 38.34 0.72 1.26
C ALA A 402 37.36 1.07 0.13
N ASN A 403 36.53 2.09 0.36
CA ASN A 403 35.57 2.57 -0.65
C ASN A 403 36.27 3.34 -1.80
N MET A 404 35.51 3.94 -2.73
CA MET A 404 36.10 4.70 -3.84
C MET A 404 36.97 5.88 -3.42
N GLN A 405 36.90 6.31 -2.15
CA GLN A 405 37.71 7.37 -1.57
C GLN A 405 38.86 6.87 -0.68
N GLY A 406 39.08 5.56 -0.61
CA GLY A 406 40.09 4.98 0.27
C GLY A 406 39.66 4.93 1.75
N GLN A 407 38.39 5.19 2.05
CA GLN A 407 37.89 5.20 3.43
C GLN A 407 37.57 3.78 3.88
N THR A 408 38.11 3.36 5.02
CA THR A 408 37.81 2.05 5.63
C THR A 408 36.51 2.10 6.46
N PRO A 409 35.91 0.95 6.81
CA PRO A 409 34.76 0.90 7.72
C PRO A 409 34.99 1.65 9.04
N ALA A 410 36.17 1.53 9.65
CA ALA A 410 36.54 2.26 10.86
C ALA A 410 36.57 3.78 10.65
N MET A 411 36.99 4.27 9.48
CA MET A 411 36.88 5.70 9.16
C MET A 411 35.42 6.14 8.95
N ASN A 412 34.63 5.32 8.25
CA ASN A 412 33.21 5.57 8.00
C ASN A 412 32.36 5.57 9.29
N LEU A 413 32.80 4.89 10.35
CA LEU A 413 32.24 4.98 11.71
C LEU A 413 32.25 6.43 12.26
N TYR A 414 33.28 7.22 11.95
CA TYR A 414 33.45 8.58 12.49
C TYR A 414 33.05 9.71 11.52
N GLY A 415 32.45 9.37 10.37
CA GLY A 415 31.88 10.35 9.43
C GLY A 415 32.56 10.42 8.06
N GLY A 416 33.02 9.30 7.53
CA GLY A 416 33.39 9.19 6.10
C GLY A 416 32.21 9.44 5.18
N CYS A 417 32.40 10.34 4.23
CA CYS A 417 31.46 10.61 3.14
C CYS A 417 32.20 10.79 1.81
N PHE A 418 31.50 10.54 0.71
CA PHE A 418 32.03 10.83 -0.61
C PHE A 418 32.20 12.34 -0.81
N TRP A 419 33.39 12.73 -1.27
CA TRP A 419 33.73 14.12 -1.53
C TRP A 419 34.38 14.27 -2.90
N ASN A 420 33.86 15.18 -3.73
CA ASN A 420 34.29 15.36 -5.12
C ASN A 420 35.24 16.55 -5.33
N GLY A 421 35.78 17.15 -4.26
CA GLY A 421 36.62 18.35 -4.37
C GLY A 421 35.91 19.68 -4.12
N ASN A 422 34.57 19.71 -4.21
CA ASN A 422 33.81 20.95 -4.07
C ASN A 422 33.27 21.10 -2.64
N ILE A 423 33.82 22.06 -1.89
CA ILE A 423 33.28 22.46 -0.58
C ILE A 423 32.12 23.45 -0.83
N PRO A 424 30.85 23.11 -0.50
CA PRO A 424 29.77 24.07 -0.58
C PRO A 424 30.08 25.24 0.36
N ARG A 425 30.34 26.42 -0.21
CA ARG A 425 30.61 27.63 0.59
C ARG A 425 29.28 28.29 0.94
N ILE A 426 28.65 27.83 2.02
CA ILE A 426 27.48 28.48 2.59
C ILE A 426 27.97 29.51 3.61
N ALA A 427 27.70 30.80 3.34
CA ALA A 427 28.09 31.87 4.26
C ALA A 427 27.47 31.61 5.65
N GLY A 428 28.30 31.56 6.69
CA GLY A 428 27.88 31.33 8.08
C GLY A 428 28.03 29.90 8.61
N PHE A 429 28.38 28.91 7.77
CA PHE A 429 28.64 27.53 8.22
C PHE A 429 30.13 27.15 8.08
N PRO A 430 30.68 26.33 9.01
CA PRO A 430 32.02 25.77 8.86
C PRO A 430 32.15 24.94 7.58
N ARG A 431 33.37 24.88 7.02
CA ARG A 431 33.66 23.95 5.92
C ARG A 431 33.39 22.52 6.38
N SER A 432 32.62 21.76 5.61
CA SER A 432 32.40 20.33 5.81
C SER A 432 33.44 19.57 5.00
N TYR A 433 34.25 18.77 5.70
CA TYR A 433 35.35 17.98 5.15
C TYR A 433 34.98 16.50 5.13
N PRO A 434 35.61 15.67 4.27
CA PRO A 434 35.28 14.23 4.11
C PRO A 434 35.48 13.39 5.37
N TYR A 435 36.11 13.96 6.41
CA TYR A 435 36.44 13.32 7.67
C TYR A 435 35.65 13.85 8.88
N GLY A 436 34.58 14.63 8.66
CA GLY A 436 33.73 15.13 9.75
C GLY A 436 32.25 15.19 9.36
N GLY A 437 31.37 15.31 10.36
CA GLY A 437 29.92 15.48 10.13
C GLY A 437 29.02 14.56 10.96
N ARG A 438 29.59 13.67 11.77
CA ARG A 438 28.84 12.79 12.67
C ARG A 438 29.07 13.14 14.14
N SER A 439 27.98 13.15 14.90
CA SER A 439 28.04 13.23 16.36
C SER A 439 28.19 11.83 16.95
N CYS A 440 29.40 11.47 17.38
CA CYS A 440 29.67 10.17 18.01
C CYS A 440 29.23 10.11 19.48
N THR A 441 28.90 8.90 19.93
CA THR A 441 28.53 8.55 21.30
C THR A 441 29.55 7.57 21.90
N GLY A 442 29.37 7.19 23.18
CA GLY A 442 30.21 6.15 23.79
C GLY A 442 30.04 4.76 23.16
N GLU A 443 28.89 4.48 22.54
CA GLU A 443 28.61 3.21 21.88
C GLU A 443 29.44 3.01 20.60
N ASP A 444 29.83 4.10 19.93
CA ASP A 444 30.73 4.03 18.78
C ASP A 444 32.12 3.48 19.19
N ALA A 445 32.54 3.70 20.44
CA ALA A 445 33.80 3.14 20.96
C ALA A 445 33.74 1.61 21.07
N GLU A 446 32.60 1.04 21.47
CA GLU A 446 32.41 -0.42 21.49
C GLU A 446 32.45 -1.00 20.07
N ILE A 447 31.84 -0.32 19.10
CA ILE A 447 31.90 -0.75 17.69
C ILE A 447 33.32 -0.63 17.14
N LEU A 448 34.04 0.44 17.49
CA LEU A 448 35.45 0.59 17.12
C LEU A 448 36.31 -0.54 17.71
N GLU A 449 36.13 -0.88 18.98
CA GLU A 449 36.86 -1.98 19.63
C GLU A 449 36.68 -3.29 18.87
N ILE A 450 35.45 -3.63 18.46
CA ILE A 450 35.16 -4.84 17.66
C ILE A 450 35.90 -4.82 16.32
N LEU A 451 35.95 -3.68 15.64
CA LEU A 451 36.67 -3.54 14.37
C LEU A 451 38.19 -3.71 14.58
N LEU A 452 38.74 -3.14 15.67
CA LEU A 452 40.16 -3.24 16.02
C LEU A 452 40.55 -4.67 16.41
N GLU A 453 39.73 -5.35 17.21
CA GLU A 453 39.90 -6.78 17.54
C GLU A 453 39.92 -7.66 16.29
N ALA A 454 39.13 -7.29 15.28
CA ALA A 454 39.10 -7.96 13.98
C ALA A 454 40.23 -7.54 13.03
N GLY A 455 41.13 -6.64 13.44
CA GLY A 455 42.32 -6.26 12.68
C GLY A 455 42.15 -5.03 11.77
N ALA A 456 41.27 -4.09 12.12
CA ALA A 456 41.17 -2.82 11.42
C ALA A 456 42.51 -2.04 11.47
N ASP A 457 42.98 -1.58 10.32
CA ASP A 457 44.22 -0.83 10.18
C ASP A 457 44.03 0.62 10.65
N ILE A 458 44.64 0.92 11.79
CA ILE A 458 44.62 2.24 12.43
C ILE A 458 45.37 3.31 11.63
N ASN A 459 46.30 2.90 10.76
CA ASN A 459 47.20 3.78 10.03
C ASN A 459 46.88 3.87 8.52
N ALA A 460 45.81 3.21 8.07
CA ALA A 460 45.30 3.35 6.73
C ALA A 460 45.07 4.84 6.40
N LYS A 461 45.30 5.20 5.13
CA LYS A 461 45.10 6.56 4.63
C LYS A 461 44.07 6.56 3.52
N ASP A 462 43.09 7.45 3.63
CA ASP A 462 42.18 7.73 2.53
C ASP A 462 42.90 8.49 1.39
N LYS A 463 42.18 8.79 0.30
CA LYS A 463 42.74 9.55 -0.84
C LYS A 463 43.14 10.99 -0.50
N TRP A 464 42.74 11.50 0.66
CA TRP A 464 43.13 12.81 1.18
C TRP A 464 44.23 12.73 2.24
N GLY A 465 44.81 11.55 2.46
CA GLY A 465 45.85 11.35 3.47
C GLY A 465 45.33 11.35 4.90
N ASN A 466 44.01 11.32 5.13
CA ASN A 466 43.44 11.24 6.47
C ASN A 466 43.58 9.81 7.01
N THR A 467 44.08 9.72 8.24
CA THR A 467 44.07 8.49 9.04
C THR A 467 42.84 8.41 9.93
N LEU A 468 42.58 7.26 10.55
CA LEU A 468 41.49 7.09 11.52
C LEU A 468 41.51 8.17 12.64
N LEU A 469 42.70 8.59 13.08
CA LEU A 469 42.82 9.68 14.07
C LEU A 469 42.32 11.04 13.57
N HIS A 470 42.45 11.34 12.27
CA HIS A 470 41.89 12.58 11.70
C HIS A 470 40.37 12.57 11.78
N TYR A 471 39.76 11.42 11.46
CA TYR A 471 38.32 11.18 11.57
C TYR A 471 37.83 11.31 13.02
N ILE A 472 38.50 10.63 13.97
CA ILE A 472 38.18 10.72 15.40
C ILE A 472 38.28 12.17 15.88
N ALA A 473 39.33 12.90 15.50
CA ALA A 473 39.54 14.29 15.91
C ALA A 473 38.47 15.26 15.35
N ALA A 474 37.91 14.98 14.17
CA ALA A 474 36.87 15.79 13.55
C ALA A 474 35.44 15.44 13.99
N SER A 475 35.26 14.30 14.67
CA SER A 475 34.00 13.82 15.23
C SER A 475 33.52 14.62 16.46
N SER A 476 32.48 14.15 17.14
CA SER A 476 31.97 14.78 18.38
C SER A 476 33.05 14.87 19.46
N ILE A 477 32.98 15.92 20.29
CA ILE A 477 33.88 16.08 21.45
C ILE A 477 33.71 14.93 22.44
N ARG A 478 32.49 14.36 22.54
CA ARG A 478 32.20 13.23 23.44
C ARG A 478 32.67 11.92 22.81
N GLY A 479 33.49 11.15 23.52
CA GLY A 479 33.96 9.83 23.05
C GLY A 479 35.25 9.85 22.23
N ALA A 480 35.67 11.00 21.68
CA ALA A 480 36.85 11.05 20.81
C ALA A 480 38.16 10.72 21.55
N LYS A 481 38.28 11.08 22.83
CA LYS A 481 39.44 10.71 23.65
C LYS A 481 39.46 9.21 23.91
N GLU A 482 38.30 8.63 24.24
CA GLU A 482 38.12 7.21 24.48
C GLU A 482 38.45 6.40 23.22
N ALA A 483 37.95 6.82 22.06
CA ALA A 483 38.29 6.23 20.77
C ALA A 483 39.79 6.34 20.45
N ALA A 484 40.40 7.51 20.65
CA ALA A 484 41.84 7.68 20.46
C ALA A 484 42.68 6.81 21.41
N ALA A 485 42.20 6.60 22.65
CA ALA A 485 42.82 5.70 23.60
C ALA A 485 42.74 4.24 23.16
N LEU A 486 41.58 3.78 22.67
CA LEU A 486 41.44 2.44 22.10
C LEU A 486 42.40 2.24 20.92
N VAL A 487 42.51 3.22 20.01
CA VAL A 487 43.46 3.15 18.89
C VAL A 487 44.90 3.00 19.38
N THR A 488 45.31 3.69 20.47
CA THR A 488 46.64 3.53 21.05
C THR A 488 46.83 2.22 21.82
N ASP A 489 45.77 1.63 22.35
CA ASP A 489 45.84 0.36 23.08
C ASP A 489 46.01 -0.83 22.13
N PHE A 490 45.42 -0.76 20.93
CA PHE A 490 45.52 -1.81 19.90
C PHE A 490 46.74 -1.66 18.97
N GLY A 491 47.42 -0.51 18.96
CA GLY A 491 48.60 -0.31 18.13
C GLY A 491 49.29 1.03 18.31
N THR A 492 50.27 1.32 17.44
CA THR A 492 50.99 2.60 17.44
C THR A 492 50.45 3.49 16.32
N PRO A 493 49.51 4.40 16.60
CA PRO A 493 49.01 5.29 15.56
C PRO A 493 50.03 6.37 15.21
N ASP A 494 50.10 6.73 13.93
CA ASP A 494 50.89 7.87 13.46
C ASP A 494 50.17 9.19 13.80
N VAL A 495 50.40 9.68 15.02
CA VAL A 495 49.82 10.95 15.53
C VAL A 495 50.34 12.19 14.78
N ASN A 496 51.47 12.06 14.08
CA ASN A 496 52.13 13.12 13.33
C ASN A 496 51.81 13.03 11.82
N ALA A 497 50.93 12.11 11.41
CA ALA A 497 50.46 12.03 10.04
C ALA A 497 49.80 13.36 9.62
N VAL A 498 50.16 13.85 8.44
CA VAL A 498 49.63 15.09 7.87
C VAL A 498 48.77 14.75 6.65
N ASN A 499 47.54 15.25 6.62
CA ASN A 499 46.63 15.08 5.49
C ASN A 499 46.93 16.08 4.35
N ASN A 500 46.16 16.02 3.26
CA ASN A 500 46.33 16.89 2.09
C ASN A 500 46.03 18.38 2.37
N GLU A 501 45.43 18.72 3.51
CA GLU A 501 45.27 20.10 3.98
C GLU A 501 46.49 20.61 4.77
N GLY A 502 47.48 19.76 5.02
CA GLY A 502 48.61 20.10 5.87
C GLY A 502 48.29 20.02 7.36
N LYS A 503 47.21 19.33 7.75
CA LYS A 503 46.78 19.20 9.15
C LYS A 503 47.10 17.84 9.73
N MET A 504 47.47 17.83 11.01
CA MET A 504 47.50 16.64 11.86
C MET A 504 46.16 16.47 12.58
N ALA A 505 45.94 15.28 13.16
CA ALA A 505 44.80 15.04 14.06
C ALA A 505 44.76 16.04 15.24
N LEU A 506 45.92 16.45 15.75
CA LEU A 506 46.04 17.45 16.81
C LEU A 506 45.49 18.82 16.38
N ASP A 507 45.78 19.25 15.15
CA ASP A 507 45.33 20.54 14.63
C ASP A 507 43.80 20.56 14.50
N ILE A 508 43.23 19.47 14.00
CA ILE A 508 41.77 19.29 13.88
C ILE A 508 41.11 19.32 15.28
N ALA A 509 41.70 18.61 16.26
CA ALA A 509 41.18 18.60 17.63
C ALA A 509 41.20 20.00 18.27
N ALA A 510 42.24 20.80 17.99
CA ALA A 510 42.35 22.18 18.45
C ALA A 510 41.30 23.09 17.78
N GLU A 511 41.07 22.96 16.47
CA GLU A 511 40.01 23.70 15.74
C GLU A 511 38.61 23.39 16.28
N LYS A 512 38.38 22.16 16.73
CA LYS A 512 37.12 21.72 17.37
C LYS A 512 37.01 22.09 18.85
N ASN A 513 38.03 22.73 19.42
CA ASN A 513 38.13 23.06 20.85
C ASN A 513 37.99 21.81 21.76
N ASN A 514 38.53 20.67 21.33
CA ASN A 514 38.51 19.43 22.08
C ASN A 514 39.75 19.31 22.98
N GLU A 515 39.75 20.05 24.10
CA GLU A 515 40.89 20.16 25.02
C GLU A 515 41.36 18.79 25.56
N THR A 516 40.43 17.85 25.80
CA THR A 516 40.75 16.53 26.34
C THR A 516 41.51 15.67 25.33
N LEU A 517 41.11 15.71 24.06
CA LEU A 517 41.81 15.01 22.98
C LEU A 517 43.17 15.67 22.66
N VAL A 518 43.24 17.00 22.66
CA VAL A 518 44.51 17.74 22.47
C VAL A 518 45.54 17.33 23.54
N LYS A 519 45.14 17.35 24.81
CA LYS A 519 46.00 16.91 25.93
C LYS A 519 46.40 15.43 25.82
N PHE A 520 45.56 14.59 25.23
CA PHE A 520 45.86 13.17 25.02
C PHE A 520 46.89 12.98 23.91
N LEU A 521 46.65 13.57 22.73
CA LEU A 521 47.55 13.44 21.57
C LEU A 521 48.95 14.00 21.86
N LEU A 522 49.07 15.11 22.60
CA LEU A 522 50.36 15.68 23.02
C LEU A 522 51.22 14.76 23.91
N LYS A 523 50.64 13.72 24.52
CA LYS A 523 51.42 12.74 25.30
C LYS A 523 52.15 11.74 24.41
N TYR A 524 51.70 11.59 23.17
CA TYR A 524 52.17 10.57 22.23
C TYR A 524 52.82 11.19 20.98
N SER A 525 52.85 12.52 20.87
CA SER A 525 53.44 13.31 19.78
C SER A 525 54.96 13.31 19.75
#